data_AF-A0A6G2D7U7-F1
#
_entry.id   AF-A0A6G2D7U7-F1
#
_cell.length_a   1.000
_cell.length_b   1.000
_cell.length_c   1.000
_cell.angle_alpha   90.00
_cell.angle_beta   90.00
_cell.angle_gamma   90.00
#
_symmetry.space_group_name_H-M   'P 1'
#
loop_
_entity.id
_entity.type
_entity.pdbx_description
1 polymer ?
#
loop_
_entity_poly.entity_id
_entity_poly.type
_entity_poly.pdbx_seq_one_letter_code
_entity_poly.pdbx_strand_id
1 'polypeptide(L)'
;MNIYDQLQAVEDRYEELGELLSDPDVVSDTKRFMELSKEEASNRDTVIAYREYKQVLQNIVDAEEMIKESGGDADLEEMAKQELKDAKAEKEEYEE
;
A
#
# COMPACT_ATOMS: atom_id res chain seq x y z
N MET A 1 1.81 -2.52 -19.45
CA MET A 1 2.04 -2.63 -18.00
C MET A 1 2.52 -1.26 -17.56
N ASN A 2 1.70 -0.55 -16.78
CA ASN A 2 2.09 0.72 -16.18
C ASN A 2 2.89 0.45 -14.88
N ILE A 3 3.40 1.49 -14.24
CA ILE A 3 4.22 1.34 -13.03
C ILE A 3 3.43 0.74 -11.85
N TYR A 4 2.14 1.04 -11.73
CA TYR A 4 1.29 0.47 -10.67
C TYR A 4 1.08 -1.03 -10.86
N ASP A 5 0.90 -1.49 -12.09
CA ASP A 5 0.81 -2.93 -12.39
C ASP A 5 2.09 -3.67 -11.96
N GLN A 6 3.25 -3.01 -12.07
CA GLN A 6 4.54 -3.59 -11.64
C GLN A 6 4.66 -3.63 -10.12
N LEU A 7 4.28 -2.54 -9.43
CA LEU A 7 4.29 -2.50 -7.96
C LEU A 7 3.31 -3.51 -7.36
N GLN A 8 2.12 -3.65 -7.98
CA GLN A 8 1.17 -4.69 -7.59
C GLN A 8 1.76 -6.09 -7.75
N ALA A 9 2.44 -6.38 -8.87
CA ALA A 9 3.09 -7.67 -9.06
C ALA A 9 4.19 -7.95 -8.01
N VAL A 10 4.90 -6.91 -7.54
CA VAL A 10 5.89 -7.04 -6.46
C VAL A 10 5.20 -7.30 -5.12
N GLU A 11 4.09 -6.63 -4.82
CA GLU A 11 3.26 -6.89 -3.63
C GLU A 11 2.71 -8.32 -3.65
N ASP A 12 2.10 -8.76 -4.74
CA ASP A 12 1.54 -10.11 -4.90
C ASP A 12 2.63 -11.18 -4.68
N ARG A 13 3.83 -10.94 -5.23
CA ARG A 13 4.98 -11.82 -5.03
C ARG A 13 5.44 -11.83 -3.57
N TYR A 14 5.47 -10.69 -2.91
CA TYR A 14 5.85 -10.61 -1.50
C TYR A 14 4.86 -11.38 -0.60
N GLU A 15 3.56 -11.31 -0.89
CA GLU A 15 2.54 -12.08 -0.18
C GLU A 15 2.72 -13.60 -0.42
N GLU A 16 2.93 -14.02 -1.67
CA GLU A 16 3.24 -15.41 -2.02
C GLU A 16 4.47 -15.92 -1.25
N LEU A 17 5.54 -15.12 -1.17
CA LEU A 17 6.74 -15.47 -0.41
C LEU A 17 6.44 -15.65 1.08
N GLY A 18 5.60 -14.79 1.65
CA GLY A 18 5.16 -14.91 3.04
C GLY A 18 4.39 -16.20 3.30
N GLU A 19 3.49 -16.59 2.40
CA GLU A 19 2.77 -17.87 2.47
C GLU A 19 3.73 -19.06 2.36
N LEU A 20 4.65 -19.04 1.40
CA LEU A 20 5.66 -20.09 1.22
C LEU A 20 6.57 -20.22 2.44
N LEU A 21 6.97 -19.11 3.06
CA LEU A 21 7.80 -19.11 4.27
C LEU A 21 7.05 -19.64 5.50
N SER A 22 5.72 -19.75 5.44
CA SER A 22 4.89 -20.39 6.47
C SER A 22 4.69 -21.89 6.26
N ASP A 23 5.03 -22.41 5.07
CA ASP A 23 4.88 -23.83 4.73
C ASP A 23 5.92 -24.70 5.47
N PRO A 24 5.51 -25.71 6.26
CA PRO A 24 6.43 -26.63 6.95
C PRO A 24 7.45 -27.32 6.04
N ASP A 25 7.09 -27.61 4.79
CA ASP A 25 8.00 -28.24 3.81
C ASP A 25 9.10 -27.27 3.37
N VAL A 26 8.81 -25.96 3.35
CA VAL A 26 9.81 -24.91 3.08
C VAL A 26 10.64 -24.63 4.32
N VAL A 27 10.02 -24.51 5.49
CA VAL A 27 10.70 -24.23 6.77
C VAL A 27 11.70 -25.33 7.12
N SER A 28 11.39 -26.58 6.78
CA SER A 28 12.30 -27.72 7.01
C SER A 28 13.45 -27.80 6.00
N ASP A 29 13.35 -27.15 4.84
CA ASP A 29 14.43 -26.99 3.86
C ASP A 29 15.17 -25.65 4.08
N THR A 30 16.25 -25.70 4.86
CA THR A 30 17.05 -24.51 5.22
C THR A 30 17.54 -23.73 4.00
N LYS A 31 17.88 -24.42 2.90
CA LYS A 31 18.40 -23.74 1.70
C LYS A 31 17.29 -22.96 1.02
N ARG A 32 16.14 -23.61 0.79
CA ARG A 32 14.97 -22.97 0.18
C ARG A 32 14.42 -21.84 1.05
N PHE A 33 14.35 -22.04 2.37
CA PHE A 33 13.94 -21.02 3.32
C PHE A 33 14.82 -19.77 3.25
N MET A 34 16.16 -19.93 3.21
CA MET A 34 17.08 -18.79 3.10
C MET A 34 16.94 -18.04 1.78
N GLU A 35 16.75 -18.75 0.67
CA GLU A 35 16.56 -18.13 -0.65
C GLU A 35 15.28 -17.28 -0.69
N LEU A 36 14.16 -17.84 -0.23
CA LEU A 36 12.87 -17.13 -0.18
C LEU A 36 12.87 -15.98 0.83
N SER A 37 13.50 -16.14 1.99
CA SER A 37 13.61 -15.07 3.00
C SER A 37 14.42 -13.89 2.46
N LYS A 38 15.46 -14.15 1.67
CA LYS A 38 16.26 -13.09 1.06
C LYS A 38 15.47 -12.34 -0.02
N GLU A 39 14.67 -13.06 -0.79
CA GLU A 39 13.77 -12.47 -1.79
C GLU A 39 12.70 -11.59 -1.12
N GLU A 40 12.03 -12.09 -0.08
CA GLU A 40 11.03 -11.34 0.70
C GLU A 40 11.64 -10.06 1.27
N ALA A 41 12.81 -10.16 1.90
CA ALA A 41 13.50 -9.01 2.47
C ALA A 41 13.91 -7.98 1.41
N SER A 42 14.23 -8.43 0.18
CA SER A 42 14.59 -7.53 -0.92
C SER A 42 13.39 -6.76 -1.47
N ASN A 43 12.18 -7.33 -1.36
CA ASN A 43 10.94 -6.71 -1.83
C ASN A 43 10.24 -5.88 -0.74
N ARG A 44 10.57 -6.10 0.54
CA ARG A 44 9.88 -5.51 1.69
C ARG A 44 9.74 -3.99 1.60
N ASP A 45 10.84 -3.27 1.39
CA ASP A 45 10.81 -1.80 1.42
C ASP A 45 9.94 -1.23 0.28
N THR A 46 10.00 -1.84 -0.90
CA THR A 46 9.14 -1.49 -2.05
C THR A 46 7.67 -1.73 -1.75
N VAL A 47 7.34 -2.87 -1.12
CA VAL A 47 5.96 -3.20 -0.77
C VAL A 47 5.42 -2.30 0.33
N ILE A 48 6.23 -1.95 1.33
CA ILE A 48 5.86 -0.99 2.37
C ILE A 48 5.50 0.36 1.74
N ALA A 49 6.40 0.91 0.93
CA ALA A 49 6.15 2.20 0.27
C ALA A 49 4.91 2.17 -0.63
N TYR A 50 4.70 1.07 -1.37
CA TYR A 50 3.51 0.92 -2.22
C TYR A 50 2.21 0.80 -1.42
N ARG A 51 2.24 0.11 -0.27
CA ARG A 51 1.08 0.00 0.62
C ARG A 51 0.75 1.33 1.29
N GLU A 52 1.76 2.09 1.70
CA GLU A 52 1.59 3.45 2.21
C GLU A 52 0.96 4.34 1.14
N TYR A 53 1.48 4.31 -0.09
CA TYR A 53 0.87 5.02 -1.23
C TYR A 53 -0.59 4.61 -1.50
N LYS A 54 -0.92 3.31 -1.46
CA LYS A 54 -2.30 2.83 -1.58
C LYS A 54 -3.19 3.38 -0.46
N GLN A 55 -2.67 3.49 0.77
CA GLN A 55 -3.41 4.09 1.87
C GLN A 55 -3.67 5.58 1.62
N VAL A 56 -2.69 6.33 1.09
CA VAL A 56 -2.89 7.74 0.70
C VAL A 56 -3.98 7.87 -0.36
N LEU A 57 -3.98 7.00 -1.37
CA LEU A 57 -5.05 6.97 -2.36
C LEU A 57 -6.42 6.68 -1.74
N GLN A 58 -6.49 5.78 -0.76
CA GLN A 58 -7.73 5.49 -0.05
C GLN A 58 -8.18 6.69 0.78
N ASN A 59 -7.27 7.38 1.47
CA ASN A 59 -7.59 8.59 2.25
C ASN A 59 -8.19 9.69 1.36
N ILE A 60 -7.71 9.83 0.11
CA ILE A 60 -8.30 10.74 -0.88
C ILE A 60 -9.75 10.34 -1.18
N VAL A 61 -10.00 9.05 -1.43
CA VAL A 61 -11.36 8.55 -1.71
C VAL A 61 -12.28 8.78 -0.52
N ASP A 62 -11.83 8.45 0.69
CA ASP A 62 -12.60 8.58 1.93
C ASP A 62 -12.95 10.05 2.21
N ALA A 63 -11.99 10.97 2.01
CA ALA A 63 -12.24 12.41 2.17
C ALA A 63 -13.22 12.94 1.09
N GLU A 64 -13.12 12.47 -0.15
CA GLU A 64 -14.08 12.81 -1.22
C GLU A 64 -15.48 12.25 -0.94
N GLU A 65 -15.59 11.09 -0.32
CA GLU A 65 -16.87 10.54 0.15
C GLU A 65 -17.43 11.36 1.31
N MET A 66 -16.62 11.72 2.30
CA MET A 66 -17.04 12.56 3.43
C MET A 66 -17.58 13.93 2.98
N ILE A 67 -16.97 14.54 1.95
CA ILE A 67 -17.48 15.79 1.36
C ILE A 67 -18.87 15.57 0.73
N LYS A 68 -19.11 14.43 0.08
CA LYS A 68 -20.42 14.11 -0.53
C LYS A 68 -21.47 13.82 0.55
N GLU A 69 -21.06 13.19 1.64
CA GLU A 69 -21.94 12.77 2.74
C GLU A 69 -22.19 13.87 3.78
N SER A 70 -21.43 14.97 3.76
CA SER A 70 -21.56 16.10 4.70
C SER A 70 -22.97 16.70 4.75
N GLY A 71 -23.77 16.52 3.69
CA GLY A 71 -25.15 17.01 3.64
C GLY A 71 -25.27 18.54 3.73
N GLY A 72 -24.17 19.27 3.47
CA GLY A 72 -24.10 20.73 3.57
C GLY A 72 -23.72 21.25 4.97
N ASP A 73 -23.26 20.39 5.88
CA ASP A 73 -22.59 20.82 7.11
C ASP A 73 -21.23 21.44 6.75
N ALA A 74 -21.12 22.75 6.95
CA ALA A 74 -19.96 23.53 6.54
C ALA A 74 -18.68 23.16 7.31
N ASP A 75 -18.81 22.80 8.60
CA ASP A 75 -17.66 22.47 9.43
C ASP A 75 -17.11 21.09 9.04
N LEU A 76 -18.00 20.13 8.77
CA LEU A 76 -17.62 18.80 8.25
C LEU A 76 -17.02 18.89 6.84
N GLU A 77 -17.61 19.71 5.97
CA GLU A 77 -17.10 19.88 4.61
C GLU A 77 -15.72 20.56 4.58
N GLU A 78 -15.47 21.54 5.47
CA GLU A 78 -14.16 22.18 5.59
C GLU A 78 -13.10 21.20 6.12
N MET A 79 -13.44 20.40 7.13
CA MET A 79 -12.54 19.35 7.66
C MET A 79 -12.15 18.35 6.56
N ALA A 80 -13.13 17.81 5.84
CA ALA A 80 -12.89 16.83 4.79
C ALA A 80 -12.09 17.42 3.60
N LYS A 81 -12.30 18.69 3.26
CA LYS A 81 -11.49 19.39 2.24
C LYS A 81 -10.03 19.56 2.66
N GLN A 82 -9.78 19.81 3.94
CA GLN A 82 -8.43 19.91 4.47
C GLN A 82 -7.73 18.54 4.43
N GLU A 83 -8.40 17.47 4.86
CA GLU A 83 -7.89 16.10 4.75
C GLU A 83 -7.59 15.72 3.29
N LEU A 84 -8.51 16.03 2.36
CA LEU A 84 -8.31 15.79 0.93
C LEU A 84 -7.09 16.52 0.38
N LYS A 85 -6.86 17.76 0.83
CA LYS A 85 -5.71 18.55 0.41
C LYS A 85 -4.41 17.95 0.91
N ASP A 86 -4.36 17.54 2.17
CA ASP A 86 -3.17 16.97 2.79
C ASP A 86 -2.83 15.60 2.17
N ALA A 87 -3.83 14.74 1.95
CA ALA A 87 -3.63 13.46 1.28
C ALA A 87 -3.18 13.62 -0.20
N LYS A 88 -3.64 14.66 -0.90
CA LYS A 88 -3.17 14.97 -2.26
C LYS A 88 -1.72 15.45 -2.28
N ALA A 89 -1.29 16.23 -1.29
CA ALA A 89 0.10 16.64 -1.16
C ALA A 89 1.01 15.44 -0.85
N GLU A 90 0.60 14.57 0.07
CA GLU A 90 1.34 13.33 0.37
C GLU A 90 1.45 12.42 -0.87
N LYS A 91 0.36 12.31 -1.65
CA LYS A 91 0.38 11.56 -2.91
C LYS A 91 1.45 12.09 -3.88
N GLU A 92 1.58 13.41 -4.01
CA GLU A 92 2.59 14.03 -4.87
C GLU A 92 4.01 13.68 -4.40
N GLU A 93 4.28 13.64 -3.10
CA GLU A 93 5.59 13.24 -2.55
C GLU A 93 5.98 11.80 -2.92
N TYR A 94 5.02 10.89 -3.10
CA TYR A 94 5.27 9.52 -3.56
C TYR A 94 5.44 9.41 -5.09
N GLU A 95 5.00 10.41 -5.86
CA GLU A 95 5.04 10.40 -7.33
C GLU A 95 6.23 11.17 -7.93
N GLU A 96 6.99 11.91 -7.11
CA GLU A 96 8.25 12.60 -7.49
C GLU A 96 9.47 11.67 -7.56
#